data_AF-A0A2H0WMX6-F1
#
_entry.id   AF-A0A2H0WMX6-F1
#
_cell.length_a   1.000
_cell.length_b   1.000
_cell.length_c   1.000
_cell.angle_alpha   90.00
_cell.angle_beta   90.00
_cell.angle_gamma   90.00
#
_symmetry.space_group_name_H-M   'P 1'
#
loop_
_entity.id
_entity.type
_entity.pdbx_description
1 polymer ?
#
loop_
_entity_poly.entity_id
_entity_poly.type
_entity_poly.pdbx_seq_one_letter_code
_entity_poly.pdbx_strand_id
1 'polypeptide(L)'
;MKAKISVLIFTVVFLLSMVQLVIAHNLATSGEEVRLLETQISLLEKENNKLSAEINQMASLARIAGEAEKLGLTKATHVLRLTPEIPVAMNR
;
A
#
# COMPACT_ATOMS: atom_id res chain seq x y z
N MET A 1 21.97 56.43 25.17
CA MET A 1 20.62 55.80 25.10
C MET A 1 20.44 54.91 23.87
N LYS A 2 20.83 55.37 22.66
CA LYS A 2 20.72 54.62 21.39
C LYS A 2 21.40 53.23 21.40
N ALA A 3 22.59 53.11 21.98
CA ALA A 3 23.30 51.82 22.08
C ALA A 3 22.56 50.78 22.94
N LYS A 4 21.90 51.20 24.02
CA LYS A 4 21.13 50.28 24.89
C LYS A 4 19.91 49.71 24.17
N ILE A 5 19.23 50.54 23.38
CA ILE A 5 18.09 50.12 22.54
C ILE A 5 18.56 49.17 21.42
N SER A 6 19.69 49.49 20.77
CA SER A 6 20.21 48.65 19.70
C SER A 6 20.66 47.27 20.22
N VAL A 7 21.27 47.22 21.42
CA VAL A 7 21.60 45.95 22.08
C VAL A 7 20.33 45.17 22.40
N LEU A 8 19.30 45.81 22.99
CA LEU A 8 18.04 45.15 23.32
C LEU A 8 17.37 44.50 22.09
N ILE A 9 17.32 45.21 20.97
CA ILE A 9 16.76 44.68 19.72
C ILE A 9 17.56 43.47 19.25
N PHE A 10 18.88 43.53 19.32
CA PHE A 10 19.75 42.42 18.94
C PHE A 10 19.50 41.18 19.81
N THR A 11 19.35 41.36 21.12
CA THR A 11 19.07 40.26 22.05
C THR A 11 17.71 39.61 21.76
N VAL A 12 16.69 40.41 21.45
CA VAL A 12 15.35 39.91 21.12
C VAL A 12 15.38 39.13 19.81
N VAL A 13 16.03 39.65 18.77
CA VAL A 13 16.16 38.95 17.47
C VAL A 13 16.93 37.65 17.66
N PHE A 14 18.01 37.65 18.44
CA PHE A 14 18.79 36.45 18.74
C PHE A 14 17.96 35.39 19.47
N LEU A 15 17.18 35.79 20.47
CA LEU A 15 16.27 34.89 21.18
C LEU A 15 15.19 34.29 20.27
N LEU A 16 14.57 35.12 19.42
CA LEU A 16 13.59 34.63 18.44
C LEU A 16 14.21 33.61 17.47
N SER A 17 15.44 33.87 17.01
CA SER A 17 16.14 32.96 16.10
C SER A 17 16.45 31.61 16.76
N MET A 18 16.86 31.62 18.04
CA MET A 18 17.06 30.39 18.81
C MET A 18 15.76 29.59 18.97
N VAL A 19 14.64 30.26 19.26
CA VAL A 19 13.32 29.60 19.37
C VAL A 19 12.91 28.97 18.04
N GLN A 20 13.07 29.70 16.93
CA GLN A 20 12.77 29.17 15.60
C GLN A 20 13.63 27.94 15.26
N LEU A 21 14.91 27.95 15.64
CA LEU A 21 15.81 26.83 15.41
C LEU A 21 15.38 25.57 16.19
N VAL A 22 15.02 25.72 17.47
CA VAL A 22 14.54 24.60 18.29
C VAL A 22 13.22 24.05 17.75
N ILE A 23 12.29 24.92 17.34
CA ILE A 23 11.04 24.51 16.71
C ILE A 23 11.31 23.78 15.41
N ALA A 24 12.15 24.32 14.52
CA ALA A 24 12.48 23.69 13.24
C ALA A 24 13.15 22.32 13.43
N HIS A 25 14.04 22.18 14.41
CA HIS A 25 14.68 20.92 14.74
C HIS A 25 13.66 19.89 15.26
N ASN A 26 12.81 20.28 16.20
CA ASN A 26 11.76 19.39 16.72
C ASN A 26 10.73 19.02 15.64
N LEU A 27 10.37 19.95 14.76
CA LEU A 27 9.44 19.70 13.66
C LEU A 27 10.05 18.77 12.61
N ALA A 28 11.34 18.89 12.33
CA ALA A 28 12.05 17.98 11.44
C ALA A 28 12.11 16.55 12.03
N THR A 29 12.42 16.42 13.32
CA THR A 29 12.44 15.12 13.99
C THR A 29 11.05 14.50 14.12
N SER A 30 10.06 15.28 14.54
CA SER A 30 8.67 14.82 14.68
C SER A 30 8.03 14.52 13.32
N GLY A 31 8.35 15.32 12.29
CA GLY A 31 7.89 15.07 10.93
C GLY A 31 8.44 13.78 10.34
N GLU A 32 9.69 13.42 10.64
CA GLU A 32 10.26 12.15 10.22
C GLU A 32 9.58 10.94 10.88
N GLU A 33 9.27 11.05 12.18
CA GLU A 33 8.55 10.01 12.92
C GLU A 33 7.12 9.82 12.39
N VAL A 34 6.43 10.93 12.13
CA VAL A 34 5.09 10.90 11.51
C VAL A 34 5.14 10.27 10.12
N ARG A 35 6.14 10.62 9.30
CA ARG A 35 6.33 10.03 7.97
C ARG A 35 6.57 8.52 8.03
N LEU A 36 7.32 8.05 9.03
CA LEU A 36 7.55 6.63 9.28
C LEU A 36 6.26 5.90 9.65
N LEU A 37 5.42 6.51 10.49
CA LEU A 37 4.11 5.97 10.86
C LEU A 37 3.15 5.92 9.66
N GLU A 38 3.06 7.00 8.87
CA GLU A 38 2.25 7.05 7.66
C GLU A 38 2.67 5.98 6.64
N THR A 39 3.97 5.76 6.50
CA THR A 39 4.51 4.71 5.61
C THR A 39 4.08 3.33 6.07
N GLN A 40 4.14 3.06 7.38
CA GLN A 40 3.70 1.77 7.95
C GLN A 40 2.19 1.55 7.79
N ILE A 41 1.38 2.59 8.02
CA ILE A 41 -0.07 2.54 7.80
C ILE A 41 -0.37 2.21 6.34
N SER A 42 0.28 2.89 5.39
CA SER A 42 0.08 2.64 3.96
C SER A 42 0.48 1.22 3.54
N LEU A 43 1.55 0.67 4.12
CA LEU A 43 1.97 -0.72 3.87
C LEU A 43 0.92 -1.71 4.39
N LEU A 44 0.45 -1.52 5.63
CA LEU A 44 -0.58 -2.37 6.24
C LEU A 44 -1.89 -2.33 5.47
N GLU A 45 -2.33 -1.16 5.01
CA GLU A 45 -3.53 -1.03 4.18
C GLU A 45 -3.39 -1.76 2.84
N LYS A 46 -2.23 -1.65 2.19
CA LYS A 46 -1.96 -2.40 0.95
C LYS A 46 -2.01 -3.91 1.17
N GLU A 47 -1.41 -4.38 2.25
CA GLU A 47 -1.39 -5.81 2.58
C GLU A 47 -2.81 -6.31 2.88
N ASN A 48 -3.59 -5.55 3.66
CA ASN A 48 -4.97 -5.89 3.96
C ASN A 48 -5.86 -5.92 2.70
N ASN A 49 -5.68 -4.95 1.79
CA ASN A 49 -6.39 -4.94 0.50
C ASN A 49 -6.01 -6.14 -0.37
N LYS A 50 -4.72 -6.53 -0.39
CA LYS A 50 -4.26 -7.72 -1.11
C LYS A 50 -4.88 -9.00 -0.54
N LEU A 51 -4.84 -9.17 0.78
CA LEU A 51 -5.45 -10.29 1.48
C LEU A 51 -6.96 -10.37 1.22
N SER A 52 -7.65 -9.23 1.27
CA SER A 52 -9.08 -9.16 0.95
C SER A 52 -9.38 -9.57 -0.50
N ALA A 53 -8.52 -9.17 -1.45
CA ALA A 53 -8.66 -9.60 -2.84
C ALA A 53 -8.44 -11.12 -3.00
N GLU A 54 -7.44 -11.69 -2.33
CA GLU A 54 -7.18 -13.14 -2.33
C GLU A 54 -8.35 -13.92 -1.72
N ILE A 55 -8.90 -13.44 -0.59
CA ILE A 55 -10.09 -14.04 0.04
C ILE A 55 -11.27 -14.01 -0.93
N ASN A 56 -11.52 -12.89 -1.61
CA ASN A 56 -12.61 -12.79 -2.58
C ASN A 56 -12.42 -13.73 -3.78
N GLN A 57 -11.19 -13.90 -4.26
CA GLN A 57 -10.90 -14.87 -5.31
C GLN A 57 -11.15 -16.30 -4.84
N MET A 58 -10.65 -16.67 -3.65
CA MET A 58 -10.89 -17.99 -3.07
C MET A 58 -12.37 -18.24 -2.82
N ALA A 59 -13.11 -17.26 -2.30
CA ALA A 59 -14.55 -17.36 -2.07
C ALA A 59 -15.32 -17.53 -3.39
N SER A 60 -14.91 -16.82 -4.45
CA SER A 60 -15.50 -17.00 -5.79
C SER A 60 -15.27 -18.41 -6.32
N LEU A 61 -14.04 -18.94 -6.20
CA LEU A 61 -13.71 -20.32 -6.59
C LEU A 61 -14.47 -21.35 -5.75
N ALA A 62 -14.58 -21.13 -4.44
CA ALA A 62 -15.33 -21.99 -3.53
C ALA A 62 -16.83 -22.00 -3.87
N ARG A 63 -17.40 -20.84 -4.24
CA ARG A 63 -18.79 -20.75 -4.71
C ARG A 63 -19.00 -21.53 -6.00
N ILE A 64 -18.09 -21.39 -6.98
CA ILE A 64 -18.14 -22.15 -8.23
C ILE A 64 -18.03 -23.65 -7.95
N ALA A 65 -17.13 -24.06 -7.05
CA ALA A 65 -16.97 -25.45 -6.65
C ALA A 65 -18.26 -26.00 -6.00
N GLY A 66 -18.91 -25.24 -5.12
CA GLY A 66 -20.17 -25.63 -4.49
C GLY A 66 -21.34 -25.70 -5.48
N GLU A 67 -21.41 -24.81 -6.46
CA GLU A 67 -22.40 -24.91 -7.55
C GLU A 67 -22.13 -26.10 -8.46
N ALA A 68 -20.87 -26.38 -8.80
CA ALA A 68 -20.48 -27.54 -9.58
C ALA A 68 -20.83 -28.85 -8.86
N GLU A 69 -20.62 -28.93 -7.55
CA GLU A 69 -21.01 -30.08 -6.72
C GLU A 69 -22.54 -30.26 -6.69
N LYS A 70 -23.31 -29.18 -6.54
CA LYS A 70 -24.79 -29.22 -6.63
C LYS A 70 -25.29 -29.70 -7.99
N LEU A 71 -24.56 -29.39 -9.06
CA LEU A 71 -24.85 -29.86 -10.42
C LEU A 71 -24.35 -31.29 -10.68
N GLY A 72 -23.74 -31.95 -9.70
CA GLY A 72 -23.18 -33.30 -9.82
C GLY A 72 -21.92 -33.37 -10.69
N LEU A 73 -21.28 -32.23 -10.97
CA LEU A 73 -20.05 -32.17 -11.74
C LEU A 73 -18.90 -32.73 -10.88
N THR A 74 -18.28 -33.80 -11.36
CA THR A 74 -17.12 -34.40 -10.70
C THR A 74 -15.82 -33.87 -11.27
N LYS A 75 -14.78 -33.83 -10.45
CA LYS A 75 -13.45 -33.38 -10.88
C LYS A 75 -12.95 -34.30 -12.00
N ALA A 76 -12.68 -33.74 -13.18
CA ALA A 76 -12.23 -34.52 -14.34
C ALA A 76 -10.82 -35.10 -14.08
N THR A 77 -10.77 -36.37 -13.68
CA THR A 77 -9.52 -37.09 -13.37
C THR A 77 -8.70 -37.40 -14.61
N HIS A 78 -9.33 -37.47 -15.79
CA HIS A 78 -8.68 -37.66 -17.09
C HIS A 78 -9.21 -36.63 -18.08
N VAL A 79 -8.40 -35.62 -18.37
CA VAL A 79 -8.62 -34.72 -19.49
C VAL A 79 -8.16 -35.46 -20.74
N LEU A 80 -9.08 -36.02 -21.53
CA LEU A 80 -8.76 -36.54 -22.85
C LEU A 80 -8.30 -35.36 -23.72
N ARG A 81 -6.98 -35.18 -23.84
CA ARG A 81 -6.40 -34.34 -24.87
C ARG A 81 -6.54 -35.09 -26.19
N LEU A 82 -7.58 -34.74 -26.94
CA LEU A 82 -7.64 -35.08 -28.36
C LEU A 82 -6.51 -34.28 -29.04
N THR A 83 -5.37 -34.93 -29.29
CA THR A 83 -4.34 -34.38 -30.18
C THR A 83 -5.01 -34.13 -31.53
N PRO A 84 -5.06 -32.88 -32.02
CA PRO A 84 -5.64 -32.62 -33.32
C PRO A 84 -4.71 -33.18 -34.39
N GLU A 85 -5.04 -34.34 -34.95
CA GLU A 85 -4.50 -34.74 -36.24
C GLU A 85 -5.07 -33.79 -37.28
N ILE A 86 -4.22 -32.83 -37.66
CA ILE A 86 -4.29 -31.97 -38.85
C ILE A 86 -5.65 -31.28 -39.05
N PRO A 87 -5.74 -29.94 -38.90
CA PRO A 87 -7.00 -29.24 -39.14
C PRO A 87 -7.51 -29.55 -40.56
N VAL A 88 -8.75 -30.05 -40.65
CA VAL A 88 -9.50 -30.31 -41.90
C VAL A 88 -9.57 -29.12 -42.85
N ALA A 89 -9.17 -27.93 -42.41
CA ALA A 89 -8.98 -26.73 -43.22
C ALA A 89 -7.69 -26.73 -44.08
N MET A 90 -6.76 -27.66 -43.85
CA MET A 90 -5.47 -27.74 -44.55
C MET A 90 -5.43 -28.83 -45.63
N ASN A 91 -6.60 -29.19 -46.19
CA ASN A 91 -6.71 -30.01 -47.39
C ASN A 91 -7.44 -29.22 -48.48
N ARG A 92 -6.71 -28.34 -49.16
CA ARG A 92 -7.11 -27.76 -50.45
C ARG A 92 -5.89 -27.47 -51.30
#